data_AF-A0A3D1CP18-F1
#
_entry.id   AF-A0A3D1CP18-F1
#
_cell.length_a   1.000
_cell.length_b   1.000
_cell.length_c   1.000
_cell.angle_alpha   90.00
_cell.angle_beta   90.00
_cell.angle_gamma   90.00
#
_symmetry.space_group_name_H-M   'P 1'
#
loop_
_entity.id
_entity.type
_entity.pdbx_description
1 polymer ?
#
loop_
_entity_poly.entity_id
_entity_poly.type
_entity_poly.pdbx_seq_one_letter_code
_entity_poly.pdbx_strand_id
1 'polypeptide(L)'
;MIERYTQTLTAAGGQVHRLEDWGRRQLAYPINKVHKAHYVLMNVECDVEQLNEVTTAFRFNDAVIRHLVVSMDEAVTEASPMMRKDDEKPASKA
;
A
#
# COMPACT_ATOMS: atom_id res chain seq x y z
N MET A 1 1.83 9.53 -6.17
CA MET A 1 2.63 8.31 -6.45
C MET A 1 1.74 7.07 -6.50
N ILE A 2 0.82 6.90 -5.54
CA ILE A 2 -0.16 5.82 -5.52
C ILE A 2 -0.96 5.74 -6.84
N GLU A 3 -1.54 6.85 -7.28
CA GLU A 3 -2.31 6.95 -8.53
C GLU A 3 -1.56 6.45 -9.77
N ARG A 4 -0.24 6.71 -9.84
CA ARG A 4 0.59 6.27 -10.97
C ARG A 4 0.66 4.74 -11.04
N TYR A 5 0.87 4.08 -9.89
CA TYR A 5 0.93 2.62 -9.83
C TYR A 5 -0.44 1.98 -10.07
N THR A 6 -1.50 2.58 -9.53
CA THR A 6 -2.88 2.18 -9.82
C THR A 6 -3.18 2.27 -11.31
N GLN A 7 -2.79 3.38 -11.97
CA GLN A 7 -2.97 3.55 -13.41
C GLN A 7 -2.21 2.49 -14.21
N THR A 8 -0.93 2.24 -13.89
CA THR A 8 -0.15 1.18 -14.56
C THR A 8 -0.82 -0.19 -14.44
N LEU A 9 -1.33 -0.53 -13.25
CA LEU A 9 -2.04 -1.79 -13.03
C LEU A 9 -3.35 -1.87 -13.82
N THR A 10 -4.16 -0.81 -13.81
CA THR A 10 -5.44 -0.77 -14.55
C THR A 10 -5.25 -0.76 -16.06
N ALA A 11 -4.19 -0.11 -16.58
CA ALA A 11 -3.90 -0.04 -18.01
C ALA A 11 -3.53 -1.42 -18.58
N ALA A 12 -2.96 -2.29 -17.75
CA ALA A 12 -2.63 -3.66 -18.12
C ALA A 12 -3.83 -4.63 -17.94
N GLY A 13 -4.97 -4.16 -17.43
CA GLY A 13 -6.17 -4.98 -17.20
C GLY A 13 -6.32 -5.53 -15.78
N GLY A 14 -5.43 -5.15 -14.84
CA GLY A 14 -5.56 -5.47 -13.43
C GLY A 14 -6.67 -4.67 -12.73
N GLN A 15 -7.24 -5.22 -11.67
CA GLN A 15 -8.27 -4.58 -10.86
C GLN A 15 -7.72 -4.24 -9.47
N VAL A 16 -8.10 -3.07 -8.94
CA VAL A 16 -7.76 -2.66 -7.58
C VAL A 16 -9.01 -2.75 -6.72
N HIS A 17 -9.01 -3.71 -5.80
CA HIS A 17 -10.14 -4.04 -4.93
C HIS A 17 -10.19 -3.17 -3.68
N ARG A 18 -9.01 -2.85 -3.15
CA ARG A 18 -8.87 -2.06 -1.93
C ARG A 18 -7.65 -1.17 -2.03
N LEU A 19 -7.83 0.10 -1.70
CA LEU A 19 -6.76 1.09 -1.61
C LEU A 19 -6.90 1.82 -0.29
N GLU A 20 -5.91 1.67 0.58
CA GLU A 20 -5.91 2.29 1.89
C GLU A 20 -4.61 3.04 2.14
N ASP A 21 -4.75 4.30 2.51
CA ASP A 21 -3.66 5.13 2.99
C ASP A 21 -3.73 5.21 4.52
N TRP A 22 -2.76 4.61 5.20
CA TRP A 22 -2.66 4.62 6.67
C TRP A 22 -1.85 5.81 7.19
N GLY A 23 -1.39 6.69 6.30
CA GLY A 23 -0.63 7.87 6.62
C GLY A 23 0.74 7.56 7.24
N ARG A 24 1.27 8.57 7.96
CA ARG A 24 2.61 8.50 8.59
C ARG A 24 2.53 7.84 9.96
N ARG A 25 3.28 6.76 10.15
CA ARG A 25 3.34 6.00 11.40
C ARG A 25 4.79 5.86 11.88
N GLN A 26 4.97 5.77 13.20
CA GLN A 26 6.28 5.49 13.79
C GLN A 26 6.64 4.02 13.59
N LEU A 27 7.86 3.79 13.12
CA LEU A 27 8.42 2.46 12.92
C LEU A 27 8.80 1.84 14.28
N ALA A 28 8.63 0.52 14.41
CA ALA A 28 9.05 -0.22 15.61
C ALA A 28 10.58 -0.17 15.82
N TYR A 29 11.34 -0.11 14.72
CA TYR A 29 12.79 0.05 14.70
C TYR A 29 13.19 0.87 13.46
N PRO A 30 14.33 1.57 13.47
CA PRO A 30 14.74 2.39 12.35
C PRO A 30 15.10 1.52 11.13
N ILE A 31 14.60 1.92 9.96
CA ILE A 31 14.96 1.33 8.66
C ILE A 31 15.66 2.40 7.86
N ASN A 32 16.88 2.15 7.37
CA ASN A 32 17.68 3.16 6.65
C ASN A 32 17.80 4.50 7.41
N LYS A 33 17.90 4.43 8.75
CA LYS A 33 17.93 5.60 9.67
C LYS A 33 16.64 6.44 9.71
N VAL A 34 15.55 5.94 9.12
CA VAL A 34 14.21 6.55 9.16
C VAL A 34 13.43 5.98 10.35
N HIS A 35 12.75 6.85 11.10
CA HIS A 35 11.94 6.48 12.28
C HIS A 35 10.42 6.58 12.05
N LYS A 36 9.99 7.28 11.00
CA LYS A 36 8.58 7.43 10.62
C LYS A 36 8.44 7.18 9.14
N ALA A 37 7.47 6.37 8.74
CA ALA A 37 7.22 6.05 7.34
C ALA A 37 5.74 6.19 7.00
N HIS A 38 5.46 6.38 5.72
CA HIS A 38 4.11 6.40 5.19
C HIS A 38 3.69 4.99 4.79
N TYR A 39 2.55 4.53 5.28
CA TYR A 39 2.05 3.19 5.01
C TYR A 39 0.89 3.24 4.02
N VAL A 40 0.97 2.41 2.99
CA VAL A 40 -0.08 2.25 1.99
C VAL A 40 -0.35 0.76 1.86
N LEU A 41 -1.62 0.39 1.87
CA LEU A 41 -2.08 -0.97 1.60
C LEU A 41 -2.89 -0.97 0.31
N MET A 42 -2.62 -1.94 -0.54
CA MET A 42 -3.31 -2.11 -1.81
C MET A 42 -3.61 -3.59 -2.01
N ASN A 43 -4.86 -3.91 -2.33
CA ASN A 43 -5.25 -5.23 -2.79
C ASN A 43 -5.56 -5.15 -4.28
N VAL A 44 -4.87 -5.98 -5.04
CA VAL A 44 -4.93 -5.97 -6.49
C VAL A 44 -5.11 -7.38 -7.01
N GLU A 45 -5.87 -7.48 -8.09
CA GLU A 45 -5.97 -8.66 -8.92
C GLU A 45 -5.24 -8.34 -10.22
N CYS A 46 -4.16 -9.07 -10.49
CA CYS A 46 -3.28 -8.81 -11.63
C CYS A 46 -2.53 -10.08 -12.01
N ASP A 47 -2.03 -10.10 -13.25
CA ASP A 47 -1.19 -11.18 -13.73
C ASP A 47 0.23 -11.10 -13.14
N VAL A 48 0.93 -12.24 -13.13
CA VAL A 48 2.28 -12.36 -12.57
C VAL A 48 3.28 -11.42 -13.26
N GLU A 49 3.14 -11.19 -14.56
CA GLU A 49 4.01 -10.28 -15.32
C GLU A 49 3.89 -8.84 -14.83
N GLN A 50 2.65 -8.38 -14.62
CA GLN A 50 2.33 -7.04 -14.14
C GLN A 50 2.83 -6.83 -12.71
N LEU A 51 2.65 -7.85 -11.85
CA LEU A 51 3.16 -7.84 -10.49
C LEU A 51 4.68 -7.68 -10.45
N ASN A 52 5.39 -8.37 -11.34
CA ASN A 52 6.85 -8.28 -11.43
C ASN A 52 7.32 -6.91 -11.91
N GLU A 53 6.61 -6.28 -12.85
CA GLU A 53 6.92 -4.92 -13.31
C GLU A 53 6.79 -3.92 -12.16
N VAL A 54 5.69 -3.95 -11.41
CA VAL A 54 5.46 -3.07 -10.27
C VAL A 54 6.48 -3.30 -9.16
N THR A 55 6.79 -4.56 -8.86
CA THR A 55 7.81 -4.92 -7.86
C THR A 55 9.19 -4.41 -8.25
N THR A 56 9.52 -4.49 -9.54
CA THR A 56 10.75 -3.93 -10.10
C THR A 56 10.78 -2.41 -9.97
N ALA A 57 9.67 -1.74 -10.28
CA ALA A 57 9.54 -0.29 -10.11
C ALA A 57 9.70 0.15 -8.64
N PHE A 58 9.22 -0.65 -7.67
CA PHE A 58 9.47 -0.38 -6.25
C PHE A 58 10.93 -0.51 -5.87
N ARG A 59 11.66 -1.47 -6.45
CA ARG A 59 13.09 -1.67 -6.17
C ARG A 59 13.95 -0.49 -6.62
N PHE A 60 13.61 0.14 -7.74
CA PHE A 60 14.36 1.28 -8.28
C PHE A 60 13.91 2.64 -7.74
N ASN A 61 12.88 2.66 -6.89
CA ASN A 61 12.36 3.89 -6.32
C ASN A 61 12.84 4.06 -4.88
N ASP A 62 13.78 4.97 -4.67
CA ASP A 62 14.36 5.25 -3.34
C ASP A 62 13.31 5.78 -2.32
N ALA A 63 12.15 6.26 -2.78
CA ALA A 63 11.07 6.65 -1.88
C ALA A 63 10.40 5.44 -1.19
N VAL A 64 10.51 4.25 -1.79
CA VAL A 64 9.94 3.01 -1.24
C VAL A 64 10.99 2.29 -0.41
N ILE A 65 10.94 2.49 0.91
CA ILE A 65 11.93 1.91 1.83
C ILE A 65 11.77 0.40 2.07
N ARG A 66 10.55 -0.13 1.87
CA ARG A 66 10.20 -1.54 2.04
C ARG A 66 8.85 -1.80 1.38
N HIS A 67 8.70 -2.95 0.73
CA HIS A 67 7.44 -3.46 0.23
C HIS A 67 7.29 -4.93 0.64
N LEU A 68 6.05 -5.41 0.67
CA LEU A 68 5.71 -6.80 0.92
C LEU A 68 4.55 -7.17 0.00
N VAL A 69 4.70 -8.26 -0.74
CA VAL A 69 3.67 -8.83 -1.60
C VAL A 69 3.23 -10.15 -0.98
N VAL A 70 1.92 -10.33 -0.84
CA VAL A 70 1.31 -11.54 -0.29
C VAL A 70 0.25 -12.01 -1.26
N SER A 71 0.32 -13.30 -1.65
CA SER A 71 -0.73 -13.94 -2.43
C SER A 71 -1.92 -14.23 -1.52
N MET A 72 -3.12 -13.91 -2.00
CA MET A 72 -4.39 -14.18 -1.33
C MET A 72 -5.23 -15.06 -2.25
N ASP A 73 -6.02 -15.96 -1.65
CA ASP A 73 -6.93 -16.83 -2.39
C ASP A 73 -8.15 -16.07 -2.94
N GLU A 74 -8.55 -14.99 -2.24
CA GLU A 74 -9.73 -14.19 -2.59
C GLU A 74 -9.48 -12.69 -2.49
N ALA A 75 -10.28 -11.91 -3.23
CA ALA A 75 -10.25 -10.46 -3.21
C ALA A 75 -10.87 -9.92 -1.90
N VAL A 76 -10.01 -9.50 -0.97
CA VAL A 76 -10.48 -8.84 0.27
C VAL A 76 -10.81 -7.38 -0.02
N THR A 77 -12.09 -7.01 0.10
CA THR A 77 -12.61 -5.65 -0.15
C THR A 77 -12.93 -4.88 1.14
N GLU A 78 -13.02 -5.56 2.28
CA GLU A 78 -13.36 -4.92 3.54
C GLU A 78 -12.26 -3.98 4.06
N ALA A 79 -12.68 -2.93 4.78
CA ALA A 79 -11.76 -2.02 5.45
C ALA A 79 -10.86 -2.75 6.47
N SER A 80 -9.57 -2.44 6.45
CA SER A 80 -8.61 -3.04 7.38
C SER A 80 -8.82 -2.55 8.82
N PRO A 81 -8.36 -3.33 9.82
CA PRO A 81 -8.39 -2.90 11.22
C PRO A 81 -7.62 -1.60 11.48
N MET A 82 -6.69 -1.22 10.60
CA MET A 82 -5.92 0.01 10.72
C MET A 82 -6.75 1.23 10.34
N MET A 83 -7.53 1.14 9.26
CA MET A 83 -8.46 2.20 8.85
C MET A 83 -9.61 2.33 9.85
N ARG A 84 -10.20 1.20 10.29
CA ARG A 84 -11.29 1.18 11.28
C ARG A 84 -10.91 1.88 12.60
N LYS A 85 -9.67 1.75 13.05
CA LYS A 85 -9.17 2.39 14.29
C LYS A 85 -8.92 3.89 14.15
N ASP A 86 -8.61 4.36 12.94
CA ASP A 86 -8.40 5.78 12.69
C ASP A 86 -9.77 6.50 12.57
N ASP A 87 -10.81 5.84 12.05
CA ASP A 87 -12.20 6.34 12.07
C ASP A 87 -12.81 6.40 13.48
N GLU A 88 -12.48 5.44 14.36
CA GLU A 88 -12.93 5.40 15.76
C GLU A 88 -12.28 6.46 16.67
N LYS A 89 -11.19 7.10 16.23
CA LYS A 89 -10.61 8.25 16.92
C LYS A 89 -11.22 9.51 16.32
N PRO A 90 -12.31 10.07 16.90
CA PRO A 90 -12.80 11.36 16.44
C PRO A 90 -11.66 12.36 16.57
N ALA A 91 -11.41 13.11 15.50
CA ALA A 91 -10.46 14.21 15.46
C ALA A 91 -10.61 15.02 16.76
N SER A 92 -9.57 14.99 17.61
CA SER A 92 -9.62 15.78 18.84
C SER A 92 -9.80 17.22 18.43
N LYS A 93 -10.93 17.80 18.84
CA LYS A 93 -11.26 19.22 18.70
C LYS A 93 -10.01 20.06 18.98
N ALA A 94 -9.62 20.88 18.01
CA ALA A 94 -8.77 22.04 18.18
C ALA A 94 -9.44 23.20 17.44
#